data_AF-A0A815FRM0-F1
#
_entry.id   AF-A0A815FRM0-F1
#
_cell.length_a   1.000
_cell.length_b   1.000
_cell.length_c   1.000
_cell.angle_alpha   90.00
_cell.angle_beta   90.00
_cell.angle_gamma   90.00
#
_symmetry.space_group_name_H-M   'P 1'
#
loop_
_entity.id
_entity.type
_entity.pdbx_description
1 polymer ?
#
loop_
_entity_poly.entity_id
_entity_poly.type
_entity_poly.pdbx_seq_one_letter_code
_entity_poly.pdbx_strand_id
1 'polypeptide(L)'
;MGIATVTAGRIRKGQINGQLGEDYLTEMEQFPHLGMVKTYNIDSQTSDSAAAATACLCGVKTQIGTIGVDGRAIRNDCPSSIGTNISSILDWAQTLGSSQPLLGLFEPDHMRYEFDRNQSNDDEPSLSRMTKFAIEHFLNFDQGFFLLIEGGRIDHAHHDTIPRIALDEFVEFDNAVGQAKRTLQANGALDDSLIIVTADHSHVFTIGSYTSRGSNILGFGPLEQPNLSDIDNAPVNIIAYGNGPNFNSSRNATYLYSLNVNSTDYRAPAAQPMSSETHAAEDVPVYAYGPWSHLFIGTLEQHTIAHKMAYAACWGIYNTREGCPKASASQCSISNLILVFLFLISLHNDLFLYDE
;
A
#
# COMPACT_ATOMS: atom_id res chain seq x y z
N MET A 1 -2.82 -7.62 2.30
CA MET A 1 -2.20 -7.47 3.64
C MET A 1 -3.27 -7.35 4.74
N GLY A 2 -3.90 -8.46 5.14
CA GLY A 2 -4.98 -8.42 6.14
C GLY A 2 -4.50 -8.32 7.59
N ILE A 3 -5.44 -8.30 8.54
CA ILE A 3 -5.14 -8.07 9.96
C ILE A 3 -4.22 -9.15 10.57
N ALA A 4 -4.33 -10.40 10.09
CA ALA A 4 -3.44 -11.48 10.49
C ALA A 4 -2.01 -11.22 10.00
N THR A 5 -1.83 -10.82 8.72
CA THR A 5 -0.53 -10.40 8.17
C THR A 5 0.06 -9.24 8.93
N VAL A 6 -0.74 -8.23 9.29
CA VAL A 6 -0.30 -7.09 10.11
C VAL A 6 0.25 -7.56 11.46
N THR A 7 -0.49 -8.42 12.15
CA THR A 7 -0.10 -8.93 13.48
C THR A 7 1.17 -9.76 13.39
N ALA A 8 1.25 -10.69 12.44
CA ALA A 8 2.42 -11.53 12.23
C ALA A 8 3.65 -10.71 11.80
N GLY A 9 3.43 -9.72 10.93
CA GLY A 9 4.44 -8.81 10.43
C GLY A 9 5.02 -7.91 11.52
N ARG A 10 4.18 -7.40 12.43
CA ARG A 10 4.63 -6.70 13.66
C ARG A 10 5.54 -7.57 14.51
N ILE A 11 5.12 -8.81 14.79
CA ILE A 11 5.91 -9.76 15.60
C ILE A 11 7.25 -10.02 14.91
N ARG A 12 7.22 -10.32 13.60
CA ARG A 12 8.42 -10.51 12.77
C ARG A 12 9.35 -9.30 12.83
N LYS A 13 8.82 -8.09 12.67
CA LYS A 13 9.59 -6.85 12.71
C LYS A 13 10.29 -6.67 14.05
N GLY A 14 9.58 -6.87 15.16
CA GLY A 14 10.17 -6.78 16.49
C GLY A 14 11.25 -7.84 16.72
N GLN A 15 11.04 -9.08 16.26
CA GLN A 15 12.02 -10.16 16.37
C GLN A 15 13.30 -9.89 15.58
N ILE A 16 13.19 -9.36 14.36
CA ILE A 16 14.37 -8.94 13.57
C ILE A 16 15.13 -7.81 14.29
N ASN A 17 14.44 -6.96 15.03
CA ASN A 17 15.03 -5.88 15.84
C ASN A 17 15.48 -6.33 17.24
N GLY A 18 15.54 -7.64 17.51
CA GLY A 18 16.00 -8.20 18.78
C GLY A 18 15.04 -8.02 19.96
N GLN A 19 13.77 -7.69 19.70
CA GLN A 19 12.69 -7.61 20.69
C GLN A 19 11.85 -8.90 20.67
N LEU A 20 10.92 -9.05 21.62
CA LEU A 20 10.04 -10.22 21.67
C LEU A 20 9.09 -10.26 20.46
N GLY A 21 8.59 -9.09 20.06
CA GLY A 21 7.79 -8.90 18.85
C GLY A 21 6.33 -8.55 19.13
N GLU A 22 5.68 -9.21 20.09
CA GLU A 22 4.25 -9.01 20.34
C GLU A 22 3.90 -7.62 20.89
N ASP A 23 4.86 -6.90 21.46
CA ASP A 23 4.74 -5.53 21.98
C ASP A 23 5.42 -4.48 21.08
N TYR A 24 6.00 -4.90 19.95
CA TYR A 24 6.56 -3.99 18.97
C TYR A 24 5.47 -3.10 18.38
N LEU A 25 5.79 -1.85 18.04
CA LEU A 25 4.85 -0.93 17.39
C LEU A 25 5.37 -0.58 16.00
N THR A 26 4.63 -0.97 14.96
CA THR A 26 5.00 -0.68 13.56
C THR A 26 4.83 0.81 13.23
N GLU A 27 5.36 1.25 12.09
CA GLU A 27 5.28 2.64 11.65
C GLU A 27 3.82 3.06 11.37
N MET A 28 3.03 2.16 10.78
CA MET A 28 1.60 2.40 10.53
C MET A 28 0.72 2.26 11.79
N GLU A 29 1.05 1.39 12.75
CA GLU A 29 0.28 1.27 14.01
C GLU A 29 0.44 2.48 14.93
N GLN A 30 1.43 3.35 14.69
CA GLN A 30 1.57 4.64 15.37
C GLN A 30 0.55 5.69 14.89
N PHE A 31 -0.23 5.39 13.85
CA PHE A 31 -1.17 6.35 13.29
C PHE A 31 -2.35 6.56 14.25
N PRO A 32 -2.82 7.81 14.44
CA PRO A 32 -3.82 8.12 15.46
C PRO A 32 -5.23 7.58 15.16
N HIS A 33 -5.52 7.23 13.91
CA HIS A 33 -6.83 6.77 13.48
C HIS A 33 -6.75 5.41 12.81
N LEU A 34 -7.66 4.52 13.23
CA LEU A 34 -7.80 3.15 12.73
C LEU A 34 -9.29 2.88 12.43
N GLY A 35 -9.55 2.30 11.27
CA GLY A 35 -10.84 1.76 10.87
C GLY A 35 -10.70 0.38 10.22
N MET A 36 -11.83 -0.20 9.85
CA MET A 36 -11.93 -1.47 9.12
C MET A 36 -12.65 -1.25 7.79
N VAL A 37 -12.23 -1.96 6.74
CA VAL A 37 -12.66 -1.74 5.36
C VAL A 37 -13.26 -3.02 4.78
N LYS A 38 -14.51 -2.94 4.33
CA LYS A 38 -15.24 -4.04 3.66
C LYS A 38 -14.81 -4.18 2.20
N THR A 39 -14.20 -5.30 1.85
CA THR A 39 -13.47 -5.50 0.58
C THR A 39 -14.28 -6.16 -0.55
N TYR A 40 -15.47 -6.71 -0.27
CA TYR A 40 -16.29 -7.39 -1.29
C TYR A 40 -16.49 -6.59 -2.59
N ASN A 41 -16.56 -7.27 -3.73
CA ASN A 41 -16.89 -6.70 -5.05
C ASN A 41 -18.39 -6.80 -5.33
N ILE A 42 -18.87 -6.20 -6.41
CA ILE A 42 -20.32 -6.24 -6.71
C ILE A 42 -20.83 -7.66 -7.01
N ASP A 43 -19.94 -8.56 -7.44
CA ASP A 43 -20.25 -9.93 -7.88
C ASP A 43 -19.45 -11.02 -7.13
N SER A 44 -18.56 -10.65 -6.21
CA SER A 44 -17.75 -11.59 -5.44
C SER A 44 -17.57 -11.18 -3.98
N GLN A 45 -17.71 -12.15 -3.07
CA GLN A 45 -17.46 -11.93 -1.63
C GLN A 45 -15.97 -11.70 -1.36
N THR A 46 -15.11 -12.49 -2.00
CA THR A 46 -13.66 -12.33 -1.97
C THR A 46 -13.23 -11.53 -3.18
N SER A 47 -12.60 -10.37 -2.96
CA SER A 47 -12.14 -9.50 -4.03
C SER A 47 -10.83 -9.97 -4.66
N ASP A 48 -10.55 -9.46 -5.85
CA ASP A 48 -9.24 -9.50 -6.49
C ASP A 48 -8.65 -8.07 -6.54
N SER A 49 -7.34 -7.97 -6.74
CA SER A 49 -6.65 -6.67 -6.71
C SER A 49 -7.17 -5.68 -7.75
N ALA A 50 -7.67 -6.13 -8.92
CA ALA A 50 -8.16 -5.22 -9.96
C ALA A 50 -9.42 -4.45 -9.53
N ALA A 51 -10.43 -5.16 -9.03
CA ALA A 51 -11.67 -4.55 -8.59
C ALA A 51 -11.49 -3.78 -7.27
N ALA A 52 -10.65 -4.28 -6.36
CA ALA A 52 -10.29 -3.57 -5.14
C ALA A 52 -9.52 -2.27 -5.42
N ALA A 53 -8.57 -2.27 -6.36
CA ALA A 53 -7.88 -1.05 -6.80
C ALA A 53 -8.88 -0.04 -7.37
N THR A 54 -9.85 -0.50 -8.16
CA THR A 54 -10.93 0.36 -8.67
C THR A 54 -11.75 0.99 -7.54
N ALA A 55 -12.08 0.22 -6.51
CA ALA A 55 -12.74 0.76 -5.33
C ALA A 55 -11.85 1.81 -4.62
N CYS A 56 -10.64 1.43 -4.22
CA CYS A 56 -9.73 2.28 -3.46
C CYS A 56 -9.32 3.58 -4.17
N LEU A 57 -9.24 3.55 -5.51
CA LEU A 57 -8.66 4.65 -6.30
C LEU A 57 -9.69 5.41 -7.12
N CYS A 58 -10.81 4.80 -7.52
CA CYS A 58 -11.86 5.46 -8.34
C CYS A 58 -13.14 5.74 -7.56
N GLY A 59 -13.27 5.22 -6.34
CA GLY A 59 -14.42 5.47 -5.49
C GLY A 59 -15.69 4.75 -5.91
N VAL A 60 -15.58 3.67 -6.70
CA VAL A 60 -16.70 2.82 -7.13
C VAL A 60 -16.29 1.36 -7.05
N LYS A 61 -17.16 0.48 -6.51
CA LYS A 61 -16.97 -0.98 -6.58
C LYS A 61 -17.39 -1.50 -7.96
N THR A 62 -16.65 -2.48 -8.49
CA THR A 62 -16.86 -3.05 -9.82
C THR A 62 -16.84 -4.58 -9.80
N GLN A 63 -16.94 -5.22 -10.97
CA GLN A 63 -16.88 -6.67 -11.15
C GLN A 63 -15.45 -7.20 -10.97
N ILE A 64 -15.32 -8.42 -10.43
CA ILE A 64 -14.03 -9.09 -10.24
C ILE A 64 -13.22 -9.15 -11.55
N GLY A 65 -11.92 -8.86 -11.49
CA GLY A 65 -11.03 -8.88 -12.65
C GLY A 65 -11.21 -7.72 -13.62
N THR A 66 -11.89 -6.65 -13.22
CA THR A 66 -12.02 -5.42 -14.02
C THR A 66 -11.36 -4.24 -13.31
N ILE A 67 -10.77 -3.31 -14.07
CA ILE A 67 -10.04 -2.16 -13.55
C ILE A 67 -10.50 -0.86 -14.23
N GLY A 68 -10.73 0.20 -13.45
CA GLY A 68 -11.03 1.54 -13.98
C GLY A 68 -12.37 1.66 -14.73
N VAL A 69 -13.29 0.72 -14.49
CA VAL A 69 -14.60 0.64 -15.11
C VAL A 69 -15.69 0.41 -14.07
N ASP A 70 -16.89 0.90 -14.32
CA ASP A 70 -18.05 0.63 -13.46
C ASP A 70 -18.58 -0.81 -13.61
N GLY A 71 -19.55 -1.16 -12.76
CA GLY A 71 -20.10 -2.51 -12.67
C GLY A 71 -20.82 -3.07 -13.90
N ARG A 72 -20.95 -2.31 -15.00
CA ARG A 72 -21.51 -2.80 -16.26
C ARG A 72 -20.49 -3.59 -17.08
N ALA A 73 -19.20 -3.32 -16.90
CA ALA A 73 -18.14 -4.03 -17.60
C ALA A 73 -17.97 -5.46 -17.07
N ILE A 74 -17.90 -6.43 -17.99
CA ILE A 74 -17.80 -7.85 -17.70
C ILE A 74 -16.37 -8.31 -18.02
N ARG A 75 -15.77 -9.07 -17.09
CA ARG A 75 -14.44 -9.65 -17.27
C ARG A 75 -14.38 -10.48 -18.56
N ASN A 76 -13.31 -10.30 -19.33
CA ASN A 76 -13.07 -10.96 -20.63
C ASN A 76 -14.07 -10.63 -21.75
N ASP A 77 -14.86 -9.56 -21.62
CA ASP A 77 -15.76 -9.06 -22.67
C ASP A 77 -15.45 -7.60 -23.01
N CYS A 78 -14.56 -7.38 -23.99
CA CYS A 78 -14.12 -6.03 -24.39
C CYS A 78 -15.28 -5.11 -24.83
N PRO A 79 -16.25 -5.54 -25.67
CA PRO A 79 -17.43 -4.74 -25.97
C PRO A 79 -18.20 -4.21 -24.75
N SER A 80 -18.25 -4.96 -23.65
CA SER A 80 -18.96 -4.53 -22.43
C SER A 80 -18.32 -3.33 -21.71
N SER A 81 -17.04 -3.03 -21.97
CA SER A 81 -16.34 -1.91 -21.33
C SER A 81 -16.57 -0.56 -22.02
N ILE A 82 -17.24 -0.55 -23.17
CA ILE A 82 -17.48 0.67 -23.93
C ILE A 82 -18.42 1.59 -23.14
N GLY A 83 -17.90 2.76 -22.75
CA GLY A 83 -18.66 3.77 -22.00
C GLY A 83 -18.83 3.48 -20.51
N THR A 84 -18.01 2.59 -19.95
CA THR A 84 -18.01 2.25 -18.51
C THR A 84 -16.82 2.85 -17.76
N ASN A 85 -15.92 3.57 -18.43
CA ASN A 85 -14.75 4.19 -17.80
C ASN A 85 -15.17 5.13 -16.67
N ILE A 86 -14.43 5.07 -15.57
CA ILE A 86 -14.59 5.94 -14.41
C ILE A 86 -13.29 6.64 -14.09
N SER A 87 -13.38 7.86 -13.54
CA SER A 87 -12.20 8.62 -13.15
C SER A 87 -11.63 8.14 -11.81
N SER A 88 -10.31 8.17 -11.73
CA SER A 88 -9.53 7.87 -10.54
C SER A 88 -9.24 9.14 -9.74
N ILE A 89 -8.73 8.97 -8.53
CA ILE A 89 -8.22 10.07 -7.70
C ILE A 89 -7.08 10.82 -8.38
N LEU A 90 -6.30 10.16 -9.24
CA LEU A 90 -5.27 10.82 -10.02
C LEU A 90 -5.89 11.80 -11.02
N ASP A 91 -6.98 11.41 -11.69
CA ASP A 91 -7.73 12.33 -12.57
C ASP A 91 -8.33 13.50 -11.78
N TRP A 92 -8.77 13.25 -10.54
CA TRP A 92 -9.30 14.30 -9.65
C TRP A 92 -8.23 15.25 -9.14
N ALA A 93 -6.97 14.79 -9.05
CA ALA A 93 -5.81 15.58 -8.68
C ALA A 93 -5.19 16.36 -9.86
N GLN A 94 -5.41 15.93 -11.11
CA GLN A 94 -4.77 16.44 -12.33
C GLN A 94 -5.20 17.85 -12.81
N THR A 95 -5.44 18.79 -11.90
CA THR A 95 -5.53 20.22 -12.22
C THR A 95 -4.18 20.96 -12.13
N LEU A 96 -3.06 20.24 -12.00
CA LEU A 96 -1.83 20.78 -11.43
C LEU A 96 -0.54 20.27 -12.10
N GLY A 97 0.02 21.07 -13.02
CA GLY A 97 1.46 21.14 -13.31
C GLY A 97 2.06 20.26 -14.43
N SER A 98 2.96 20.84 -15.22
CA SER A 98 3.64 20.25 -16.39
C SER A 98 5.11 19.86 -16.10
N SER A 99 5.35 18.73 -15.44
CA SER A 99 6.68 18.13 -15.39
C SER A 99 6.83 17.05 -16.46
N GLN A 100 8.08 16.79 -16.87
CA GLN A 100 8.33 15.64 -17.75
C GLN A 100 8.10 14.34 -16.96
N PRO A 101 7.42 13.34 -17.54
CA PRO A 101 7.14 12.09 -16.86
C PRO A 101 8.45 11.35 -16.55
N LEU A 102 8.59 10.87 -15.32
CA LEU A 102 9.67 9.99 -14.92
C LEU A 102 9.18 8.54 -14.88
N LEU A 103 9.94 7.63 -15.50
CA LEU A 103 9.66 6.19 -15.50
C LEU A 103 10.90 5.44 -15.03
N GLY A 104 10.77 4.68 -13.94
CA GLY A 104 11.77 3.74 -13.45
C GLY A 104 11.23 2.31 -13.51
N LEU A 105 11.83 1.46 -14.33
CA LEU A 105 11.54 0.03 -14.44
C LEU A 105 12.82 -0.73 -14.06
N PHE A 106 12.78 -1.48 -12.96
CA PHE A 106 13.97 -2.07 -12.36
C PHE A 106 14.15 -3.56 -12.68
N GLU A 107 13.06 -4.24 -13.06
CA GLU A 107 13.05 -5.65 -13.46
C GLU A 107 12.14 -5.84 -14.70
N PRO A 108 12.32 -6.91 -15.50
CA PRO A 108 11.47 -7.21 -16.66
C PRO A 108 10.01 -7.55 -16.30
N ASP A 109 9.78 -7.96 -15.06
CA ASP A 109 8.48 -8.30 -14.48
C ASP A 109 8.44 -7.69 -13.06
N HIS A 110 7.80 -8.35 -12.11
CA HIS A 110 7.87 -8.00 -10.70
C HIS A 110 9.30 -7.81 -10.20
N MET A 111 9.48 -6.76 -9.39
CA MET A 111 10.65 -6.58 -8.54
C MET A 111 10.88 -7.80 -7.65
N ARG A 112 12.12 -8.01 -7.22
CA ARG A 112 12.48 -9.17 -6.40
C ARG A 112 11.84 -9.06 -5.03
N TYR A 113 11.73 -10.21 -4.36
CA TYR A 113 11.48 -10.17 -2.92
C TYR A 113 12.65 -9.45 -2.24
N GLU A 114 12.36 -8.68 -1.20
CA GLU A 114 13.30 -7.87 -0.43
C GLU A 114 14.48 -8.70 0.08
N PHE A 115 14.23 -9.95 0.48
CA PHE A 115 15.30 -10.86 0.88
C PHE A 115 16.27 -11.15 -0.28
N ASP A 116 15.76 -11.44 -1.47
CA ASP A 116 16.58 -11.74 -2.65
C ASP A 116 17.29 -10.48 -3.16
N ARG A 117 16.60 -9.33 -3.16
CA ARG A 117 17.16 -8.01 -3.47
C ARG A 117 18.39 -7.71 -2.62
N ASN A 118 18.31 -7.94 -1.31
CA ASN A 118 19.42 -7.73 -0.37
C ASN A 118 20.60 -8.69 -0.55
N GLN A 119 20.42 -9.82 -1.22
CA GLN A 119 21.51 -10.74 -1.55
C GLN A 119 22.11 -10.49 -2.94
N SER A 120 21.43 -9.71 -3.76
CA SER A 120 21.88 -9.42 -5.10
C SER A 120 22.93 -8.31 -5.14
N ASN A 121 23.70 -8.29 -6.22
CA ASN A 121 24.71 -7.26 -6.48
C ASN A 121 24.24 -6.20 -7.50
N ASP A 122 22.92 -6.12 -7.76
CA ASP A 122 22.41 -5.09 -8.65
C ASP A 122 21.95 -3.84 -7.89
N ASP A 123 21.54 -2.84 -8.67
CA ASP A 123 21.11 -1.54 -8.18
C ASP A 123 19.58 -1.45 -7.96
N GLU A 124 18.87 -2.58 -7.85
CA GLU A 124 17.43 -2.59 -7.60
C GLU A 124 17.10 -1.85 -6.29
N PRO A 125 16.32 -0.75 -6.33
CA PRO A 125 16.02 0.04 -5.15
C PRO A 125 15.00 -0.67 -4.25
N SER A 126 15.15 -0.56 -2.93
CA SER A 126 14.09 -0.98 -2.00
C SER A 126 12.86 -0.09 -2.13
N LEU A 127 11.70 -0.56 -1.65
CA LEU A 127 10.47 0.24 -1.63
C LEU A 127 10.64 1.53 -0.83
N SER A 128 11.36 1.48 0.29
CA SER A 128 11.73 2.65 1.08
C SER A 128 12.58 3.65 0.28
N ARG A 129 13.55 3.16 -0.51
CA ARG A 129 14.39 4.02 -1.36
C ARG A 129 13.57 4.69 -2.46
N MET A 130 12.69 3.94 -3.12
CA MET A 130 11.76 4.49 -4.14
C MET A 130 10.81 5.52 -3.53
N THR A 131 10.27 5.24 -2.35
CA THR A 131 9.37 6.13 -1.60
C THR A 131 10.04 7.46 -1.28
N LYS A 132 11.26 7.41 -0.72
CA LYS A 132 12.04 8.62 -0.42
C LYS A 132 12.23 9.46 -1.68
N PHE A 133 12.72 8.83 -2.76
CA PHE A 133 12.99 9.51 -4.01
C PHE A 133 11.73 10.14 -4.61
N ALA A 134 10.61 9.41 -4.64
CA ALA A 134 9.35 9.92 -5.19
C ALA A 134 8.85 11.14 -4.42
N ILE A 135 8.88 11.09 -3.09
CA ILE A 135 8.46 12.23 -2.25
C ILE A 135 9.41 13.42 -2.45
N GLU A 136 10.73 13.23 -2.40
CA GLU A 136 11.70 14.31 -2.65
C GLU A 136 11.53 14.91 -4.04
N HIS A 137 11.21 14.10 -5.05
CA HIS A 137 10.92 14.56 -6.39
C HIS A 137 9.65 15.42 -6.43
N PHE A 138 8.54 14.92 -5.90
CA PHE A 138 7.24 15.60 -6.00
C PHE A 138 7.13 16.84 -5.10
N LEU A 139 7.90 16.92 -4.02
CA LEU A 139 7.99 18.12 -3.19
C LEU A 139 8.63 19.33 -3.90
N ASN A 140 9.23 19.15 -5.08
CA ASN A 140 9.70 20.27 -5.91
C ASN A 140 8.58 20.97 -6.68
N PHE A 141 7.33 20.51 -6.57
CA PHE A 141 6.17 21.09 -7.24
C PHE A 141 5.22 21.73 -6.22
N ASP A 142 4.88 23.00 -6.43
CA ASP A 142 4.08 23.81 -5.51
C ASP A 142 2.62 23.34 -5.39
N GLN A 143 2.18 22.46 -6.30
CA GLN A 143 0.79 22.07 -6.42
C GLN A 143 0.37 20.90 -5.51
N GLY A 144 1.31 20.32 -4.76
CA GLY A 144 1.08 19.06 -4.04
C GLY A 144 0.98 17.86 -4.98
N PHE A 145 0.81 16.66 -4.42
CA PHE A 145 0.83 15.42 -5.19
C PHE A 145 -0.05 14.33 -4.59
N PHE A 146 -0.45 13.39 -5.45
CA PHE A 146 -0.93 12.07 -5.04
C PHE A 146 0.18 11.06 -5.29
N LEU A 147 0.46 10.19 -4.32
CA LEU A 147 1.47 9.14 -4.44
C LEU A 147 0.88 7.82 -3.94
N LEU A 148 0.88 6.80 -4.79
CA LEU A 148 0.57 5.42 -4.44
C LEU A 148 1.88 4.65 -4.23
N ILE A 149 2.00 4.00 -3.08
CA ILE A 149 3.14 3.13 -2.73
C ILE A 149 2.55 1.76 -2.39
N GLU A 150 3.00 0.72 -3.08
CA GLU A 150 2.43 -0.62 -2.98
C GLU A 150 3.48 -1.63 -2.54
N GLY A 151 3.21 -2.34 -1.44
CA GLY A 151 3.95 -3.55 -1.04
C GLY A 151 3.42 -4.80 -1.74
N GLY A 152 3.37 -4.80 -3.08
CA GLY A 152 2.60 -5.78 -3.86
C GLY A 152 3.10 -7.23 -3.73
N ARG A 153 4.37 -7.42 -3.41
CA ARG A 153 4.99 -8.75 -3.24
C ARG A 153 4.53 -9.48 -1.96
N ILE A 154 3.87 -8.80 -1.03
CA ILE A 154 3.22 -9.44 0.14
C ILE A 154 2.19 -10.48 -0.34
N ASP A 155 1.39 -10.11 -1.35
CA ASP A 155 0.33 -10.94 -1.93
C ASP A 155 0.90 -12.21 -2.59
N HIS A 156 1.88 -12.04 -3.48
CA HIS A 156 2.53 -13.17 -4.18
C HIS A 156 3.11 -14.20 -3.20
N ALA A 157 3.72 -13.74 -2.11
CA ALA A 157 4.30 -14.63 -1.12
C ALA A 157 3.23 -15.40 -0.32
N HIS A 158 2.07 -14.79 -0.07
CA HIS A 158 0.93 -15.49 0.51
C HIS A 158 0.33 -16.50 -0.47
N HIS A 159 0.17 -16.16 -1.74
CA HIS A 159 -0.23 -17.08 -2.80
C HIS A 159 0.66 -18.33 -2.86
N ASP A 160 1.97 -18.16 -2.66
CA ASP A 160 2.95 -19.24 -2.58
C ASP A 160 2.97 -19.95 -1.21
N THR A 161 2.25 -19.47 -0.20
CA THR A 161 2.29 -19.93 1.20
C THR A 161 3.67 -19.88 1.82
N ILE A 162 4.50 -18.89 1.45
CA ILE A 162 5.85 -18.67 1.99
C ILE A 162 5.79 -17.52 3.01
N PRO A 163 5.43 -17.79 4.28
CA PRO A 163 5.22 -16.73 5.26
C PRO A 163 6.49 -15.94 5.55
N ARG A 164 7.67 -16.57 5.48
CA ARG A 164 8.94 -15.88 5.71
C ARG A 164 9.09 -14.67 4.78
N ILE A 165 8.79 -14.86 3.50
CA ILE A 165 8.86 -13.79 2.50
C ILE A 165 7.71 -12.81 2.72
N ALA A 166 6.46 -13.26 2.86
CA ALA A 166 5.32 -12.37 3.04
C ALA A 166 5.49 -11.40 4.22
N LEU A 167 6.07 -11.87 5.32
CA LEU A 167 6.34 -11.04 6.50
C LEU A 167 7.58 -10.15 6.35
N ASP A 168 8.60 -10.57 5.59
CA ASP A 168 9.74 -9.70 5.29
C ASP A 168 9.34 -8.58 4.29
N GLU A 169 8.47 -8.86 3.31
CA GLU A 169 7.86 -7.84 2.44
C GLU A 169 7.00 -6.85 3.22
N PHE A 170 6.23 -7.34 4.20
CA PHE A 170 5.49 -6.48 5.12
C PHE A 170 6.42 -5.54 5.88
N VAL A 171 7.56 -6.04 6.37
CA VAL A 171 8.54 -5.23 7.10
C VAL A 171 9.07 -4.10 6.22
N GLU A 172 9.38 -4.37 4.95
CA GLU A 172 9.83 -3.34 4.03
C GLU A 172 8.74 -2.35 3.64
N PHE A 173 7.49 -2.79 3.49
CA PHE A 173 6.35 -1.90 3.32
C PHE A 173 6.17 -0.96 4.52
N ASP A 174 6.23 -1.48 5.75
CA ASP A 174 6.16 -0.66 6.95
C ASP A 174 7.38 0.27 7.09
N ASN A 175 8.58 -0.15 6.67
CA ASN A 175 9.75 0.73 6.58
C ASN A 175 9.51 1.89 5.59
N ALA A 176 8.86 1.63 4.46
CA ALA A 176 8.50 2.64 3.47
C ALA A 176 7.49 3.65 4.05
N VAL A 177 6.51 3.21 4.86
CA VAL A 177 5.61 4.10 5.61
C VAL A 177 6.40 5.03 6.54
N GLY A 178 7.33 4.46 7.33
CA GLY A 178 8.22 5.24 8.19
C GLY A 178 9.10 6.20 7.39
N GLN A 179 9.60 5.77 6.24
CA GLN A 179 10.43 6.58 5.34
C GLN A 179 9.64 7.74 4.74
N ALA A 180 8.38 7.53 4.36
CA ALA A 180 7.50 8.59 3.90
C ALA A 180 7.32 9.67 4.96
N LYS A 181 6.98 9.28 6.19
CA LYS A 181 6.85 10.22 7.33
C LYS A 181 8.14 10.99 7.59
N ARG A 182 9.28 10.31 7.64
CA ARG A 182 10.59 10.97 7.86
C ARG A 182 10.93 11.94 6.73
N THR A 183 10.68 11.57 5.49
CA THR A 183 10.99 12.41 4.32
C THR A 183 10.10 13.65 4.30
N LEU A 184 8.79 13.50 4.53
CA LEU A 184 7.86 14.62 4.64
C LEU A 184 8.22 15.53 5.82
N GLN A 185 8.55 14.97 6.99
CA GLN A 185 8.95 15.73 8.17
C GLN A 185 10.22 16.55 7.93
N ALA A 186 11.24 15.94 7.31
CA ALA A 186 12.50 16.61 7.01
C ALA A 186 12.36 17.78 6.03
N ASN A 187 11.30 17.77 5.22
CA ASN A 187 10.98 18.82 4.25
C ASN A 187 9.84 19.74 4.71
N GLY A 188 9.40 19.64 5.98
CA GLY A 188 8.35 20.51 6.52
C GLY A 188 6.95 20.28 5.95
N ALA A 189 6.70 19.15 5.28
CA ALA A 189 5.45 18.86 4.58
C ALA A 189 4.55 17.85 5.34
N LEU A 190 5.00 17.30 6.47
CA LEU A 190 4.27 16.25 7.19
C LEU A 190 2.91 16.72 7.71
N ASP A 191 2.83 17.94 8.26
CA ASP A 191 1.59 18.48 8.85
C ASP A 191 0.50 18.74 7.80
N ASP A 192 0.90 18.95 6.55
CA ASP A 192 0.00 19.16 5.40
C ASP A 192 -0.29 17.87 4.61
N SER A 193 0.27 16.73 5.03
CA SER A 193 0.17 15.46 4.32
C SER A 193 -0.80 14.49 4.99
N LEU A 194 -1.83 14.06 4.26
CA LEU A 194 -2.66 12.91 4.64
C LEU A 194 -1.98 11.62 4.19
N ILE A 195 -1.63 10.75 5.13
CA ILE A 195 -1.04 9.43 4.86
C ILE A 195 -2.06 8.37 5.26
N ILE A 196 -2.37 7.46 4.33
CA ILE A 196 -3.31 6.35 4.55
C ILE A 196 -2.60 5.05 4.21
N VAL A 197 -2.70 4.06 5.09
CA VAL A 197 -2.18 2.71 4.89
C VAL A 197 -3.34 1.73 5.01
N THR A 198 -3.53 0.90 4.00
CA THR A 198 -4.61 -0.10 3.97
C THR A 198 -4.22 -1.27 3.07
N ALA A 199 -5.14 -2.21 2.85
CA ALA A 199 -5.01 -3.28 1.89
C ALA A 199 -6.18 -3.28 0.91
N ASP A 200 -5.96 -3.90 -0.24
CA ASP A 200 -6.97 -4.26 -1.23
C ASP A 200 -7.83 -5.44 -0.75
N HIS A 201 -7.21 -6.47 -0.18
CA HIS A 201 -7.87 -7.61 0.46
C HIS A 201 -6.94 -8.32 1.46
N SER A 202 -7.46 -9.38 2.07
CA SER A 202 -6.72 -10.29 2.94
C SER A 202 -6.34 -11.59 2.21
N HIS A 203 -5.81 -12.56 2.97
CA HIS A 203 -5.45 -13.91 2.57
C HIS A 203 -6.01 -14.90 3.58
N VAL A 204 -6.18 -16.17 3.21
CA VAL A 204 -6.58 -17.24 4.15
C VAL A 204 -5.41 -17.66 5.06
N PHE A 205 -4.59 -16.69 5.45
CA PHE A 205 -3.46 -16.77 6.35
C PHE A 205 -3.94 -16.66 7.80
N THR A 206 -3.53 -17.62 8.63
CA THR A 206 -3.89 -17.63 10.05
C THR A 206 -2.65 -17.64 10.92
N ILE A 207 -2.77 -16.95 12.06
CA ILE A 207 -1.85 -17.07 13.19
C ILE A 207 -2.64 -17.68 14.35
N GLY A 208 -2.09 -18.73 14.92
CA GLY A 208 -2.73 -19.46 16.00
C GLY A 208 -1.70 -20.07 16.94
N SER A 209 -2.07 -21.21 17.52
CA SER A 209 -1.32 -21.86 18.60
C SER A 209 -1.28 -21.04 19.90
N TYR A 210 -0.92 -21.70 21.00
CA TYR A 210 -0.75 -21.07 22.32
C TYR A 210 0.74 -20.87 22.64
N THR A 211 1.52 -20.27 21.73
CA THR A 211 2.97 -20.11 21.91
C THR A 211 3.33 -19.06 22.97
N SER A 212 4.42 -19.30 23.69
CA SER A 212 5.02 -18.34 24.61
C SER A 212 5.44 -17.05 23.89
N ARG A 213 5.39 -15.92 24.60
CA ARG A 213 5.86 -14.63 24.06
C ARG A 213 7.33 -14.72 23.61
N GLY A 214 7.67 -14.04 22.52
CA GLY A 214 9.01 -14.06 21.95
C GLY A 214 9.34 -15.32 21.15
N SER A 215 8.40 -16.25 21.00
CA SER A 215 8.61 -17.41 20.13
C SER A 215 8.71 -16.98 18.67
N ASN A 216 9.64 -17.57 17.92
CA ASN A 216 9.76 -17.31 16.49
C ASN A 216 8.40 -17.49 15.79
N ILE A 217 7.86 -16.41 15.22
CA ILE A 217 6.54 -16.37 14.59
C ILE A 217 6.37 -17.36 13.44
N LEU A 218 7.48 -17.76 12.80
CA LEU A 218 7.50 -18.73 11.70
C LEU A 218 7.49 -20.20 12.19
N GLY A 219 7.69 -20.43 13.49
CA GLY A 219 7.93 -21.76 14.06
C GLY A 219 6.72 -22.43 14.71
N PHE A 220 7.02 -23.25 15.71
CA PHE A 220 6.07 -24.11 16.45
C PHE A 220 6.01 -23.76 17.96
N GLY A 221 6.68 -22.70 18.38
CA GLY A 221 6.99 -22.41 19.80
C GLY A 221 8.44 -22.76 20.18
N PRO A 222 8.81 -22.61 21.47
CA PRO A 222 10.15 -22.94 21.95
C PRO A 222 10.40 -24.46 21.92
N LEU A 223 11.61 -24.88 21.59
CA LEU A 223 11.97 -26.31 21.49
C LEU A 223 11.79 -27.08 22.81
N GLU A 224 11.91 -26.39 23.94
CA GLU A 224 11.77 -26.96 25.28
C GLU A 224 10.32 -27.22 25.67
N GLN A 225 9.38 -26.47 25.07
CA GLN A 225 7.93 -26.60 25.28
C GLN A 225 7.19 -26.33 23.95
N PRO A 226 7.31 -27.23 22.97
CA PRO A 226 6.64 -27.08 21.69
C PRO A 226 5.13 -27.19 21.91
N ASN A 227 4.35 -26.42 21.15
CA ASN A 227 2.91 -26.65 21.13
C ASN A 227 2.63 -27.92 20.35
N LEU A 228 2.01 -28.89 21.01
CA LEU A 228 1.66 -30.18 20.42
C LEU A 228 0.15 -30.26 20.20
N SER A 229 -0.25 -30.92 19.12
CA SER A 229 -1.65 -31.30 18.93
C SER A 229 -2.07 -32.34 19.97
N ASP A 230 -3.29 -32.21 20.48
CA ASP A 230 -3.93 -33.19 21.36
C ASP A 230 -4.39 -34.47 20.64
N ILE A 231 -4.29 -34.52 19.31
CA ILE A 231 -4.70 -35.66 18.47
C ILE A 231 -3.48 -36.47 18.01
N ASP A 232 -2.54 -35.82 17.30
CA ASP A 232 -1.39 -36.50 16.68
C ASP A 232 -0.08 -36.35 17.48
N ASN A 233 -0.11 -35.57 18.56
CA ASN A 233 1.04 -35.25 19.41
C ASN A 233 2.25 -34.68 18.66
N ALA A 234 2.03 -34.10 17.46
CA ALA A 234 3.05 -33.46 16.66
C ALA A 234 3.01 -31.93 16.79
N PRO A 235 4.12 -31.21 16.52
CA PRO A 235 4.19 -29.76 16.65
C PRO A 235 3.14 -29.01 15.84
N VAL A 236 2.50 -28.02 16.43
CA VAL A 236 1.51 -27.16 15.78
C VAL A 236 2.21 -25.92 15.25
N ASN A 237 2.07 -25.66 13.95
CA ASN A 237 2.59 -24.45 13.35
C ASN A 237 1.85 -23.23 13.92
N ILE A 238 2.58 -22.16 14.22
CA ILE A 238 1.96 -20.88 14.56
C ILE A 238 1.21 -20.34 13.35
N ILE A 239 1.81 -20.46 12.16
CA ILE A 239 1.26 -20.01 10.89
C ILE A 239 0.76 -21.19 10.06
N ALA A 240 -0.46 -21.06 9.53
CA ALA A 240 -1.04 -21.97 8.54
C ALA A 240 -1.92 -21.20 7.55
N TYR A 241 -2.30 -21.87 6.45
CA TYR A 241 -3.20 -21.32 5.44
C TYR A 241 -4.47 -22.17 5.29
N GLY A 242 -5.59 -21.55 4.92
CA GLY A 242 -6.86 -22.24 4.66
C GLY A 242 -6.79 -23.12 3.41
N ASN A 243 -6.05 -22.70 2.39
CA ASN A 243 -5.78 -23.48 1.19
C ASN A 243 -4.40 -23.09 0.61
N GLY A 244 -3.87 -23.86 -0.33
CA GLY A 244 -2.58 -23.55 -0.96
C GLY A 244 -1.74 -24.76 -1.39
N PRO A 245 -0.55 -24.51 -1.95
CA PRO A 245 0.29 -25.52 -2.59
C PRO A 245 0.85 -26.57 -1.63
N ASN A 246 0.96 -26.28 -0.34
CA ASN A 246 1.51 -27.22 0.64
C ASN A 246 0.43 -27.94 1.49
N PHE A 247 -0.69 -28.31 0.87
CA PHE A 247 -1.78 -29.02 1.56
C PHE A 247 -1.43 -30.45 1.99
N ASN A 248 -0.52 -31.10 1.26
CA ASN A 248 -0.06 -32.46 1.54
C ASN A 248 1.16 -32.52 2.47
N SER A 249 1.39 -31.46 3.27
CA SER A 249 2.51 -31.42 4.21
C SER A 249 2.45 -32.59 5.20
N SER A 250 3.58 -33.26 5.42
CA SER A 250 3.66 -34.35 6.40
C SER A 250 3.50 -33.80 7.82
N ARG A 251 2.63 -34.45 8.61
CA ARG A 251 2.43 -34.20 10.04
C ARG A 251 3.36 -35.03 10.94
N ASN A 252 4.30 -35.78 10.35
CA ASN A 252 5.25 -36.56 11.13
C ASN A 252 6.16 -35.64 11.98
N ALA A 253 6.22 -35.87 13.30
CA ALA A 253 6.97 -35.01 14.20
C ALA A 253 8.46 -34.89 13.86
N THR A 254 9.13 -35.99 13.48
CA THR A 254 10.55 -35.97 13.07
C THR A 254 10.76 -35.10 11.85
N TYR A 255 9.86 -35.16 10.87
CA TYR A 255 9.88 -34.28 9.71
C TYR A 255 9.70 -32.81 10.14
N LEU A 256 8.68 -32.51 10.95
CA LEU A 256 8.39 -31.13 11.36
C LEU A 256 9.56 -30.49 12.14
N TYR A 257 10.22 -31.22 13.02
CA TYR A 257 11.42 -30.73 13.71
C TYR A 257 12.65 -30.57 12.81
N SER A 258 12.68 -31.23 11.65
CA SER A 258 13.77 -31.09 10.68
C SER A 258 13.63 -29.85 9.78
N LEU A 259 12.45 -29.22 9.78
CA LEU A 259 12.18 -28.07 8.91
C LEU A 259 12.96 -26.83 9.35
N ASN A 260 13.61 -26.18 8.38
CA ASN A 260 14.09 -24.82 8.56
C ASN A 260 12.97 -23.83 8.24
N VAL A 261 12.15 -23.52 9.23
CA VAL A 261 11.02 -22.57 9.10
C VAL A 261 11.44 -21.13 8.80
N ASN A 262 12.74 -20.79 8.96
CA ASN A 262 13.27 -19.48 8.59
C ASN A 262 13.74 -19.43 7.13
N SER A 263 13.75 -20.56 6.42
CA SER A 263 14.10 -20.62 5.01
C SER A 263 13.07 -19.88 4.17
N THR A 264 13.53 -19.22 3.11
CA THR A 264 12.68 -18.63 2.08
C THR A 264 12.03 -19.67 1.17
N ASP A 265 12.52 -20.91 1.20
CA ASP A 265 11.93 -22.05 0.47
C ASP A 265 10.83 -22.75 1.29
N TYR A 266 10.68 -22.42 2.57
CA TYR A 266 9.71 -23.07 3.44
C TYR A 266 8.29 -22.58 3.14
N ARG A 267 7.42 -23.53 2.77
CA ARG A 267 5.99 -23.32 2.61
C ARG A 267 5.24 -23.78 3.86
N ALA A 268 4.38 -22.95 4.42
CA ALA A 268 3.55 -23.31 5.57
C ALA A 268 2.43 -24.29 5.17
N PRO A 269 1.90 -25.10 6.10
CA PRO A 269 0.84 -26.06 5.79
C PRO A 269 -0.45 -25.35 5.36
N ALA A 270 -1.19 -25.98 4.44
CA ALA A 270 -2.50 -25.53 3.99
C ALA A 270 -3.57 -26.60 4.28
N ALA A 271 -4.82 -26.20 4.56
CA ALA A 271 -5.89 -27.17 4.84
C ALA A 271 -6.53 -27.77 3.57
N GLN A 272 -6.61 -27.01 2.47
CA GLN A 272 -7.18 -27.48 1.20
C GLN A 272 -6.19 -27.35 0.03
N PRO A 273 -6.23 -28.27 -0.95
CA PRO A 273 -5.35 -28.24 -2.11
C PRO A 273 -5.65 -27.08 -3.05
N MET A 274 -4.64 -26.25 -3.32
CA MET A 274 -4.66 -25.27 -4.40
C MET A 274 -3.25 -25.10 -4.98
N SER A 275 -3.09 -24.74 -6.25
CA SER A 275 -1.76 -24.39 -6.78
C SER A 275 -1.28 -23.01 -6.33
N SER A 276 -2.22 -22.14 -5.99
CA SER A 276 -2.03 -20.80 -5.44
C SER A 276 -3.06 -20.63 -4.33
N GLU A 277 -2.61 -20.18 -3.17
CA GLU A 277 -3.53 -19.82 -2.08
C GLU A 277 -4.51 -18.73 -2.54
N THR A 278 -5.70 -18.67 -1.93
CA THR A 278 -6.72 -17.67 -2.29
C THR A 278 -6.68 -16.45 -1.38
N HIS A 279 -7.03 -15.29 -1.90
CA HIS A 279 -7.40 -14.14 -1.06
C HIS A 279 -8.49 -14.51 -0.04
N ALA A 280 -8.66 -13.66 0.97
CA ALA A 280 -9.74 -13.76 1.95
C ALA A 280 -10.61 -12.50 2.01
N ALA A 281 -11.86 -12.71 2.42
CA ALA A 281 -12.96 -11.76 2.32
C ALA A 281 -13.21 -10.93 3.58
N GLU A 282 -12.47 -11.15 4.66
CA GLU A 282 -12.65 -10.37 5.88
C GLU A 282 -12.20 -8.93 5.69
N ASP A 283 -12.75 -8.05 6.51
CA ASP A 283 -12.41 -6.64 6.50
C ASP A 283 -10.91 -6.44 6.78
N VAL A 284 -10.31 -5.49 6.08
CA VAL A 284 -8.90 -5.11 6.23
C VAL A 284 -8.76 -3.79 7.00
N PRO A 285 -7.66 -3.56 7.74
CA PRO A 285 -7.49 -2.31 8.47
C PRO A 285 -7.20 -1.13 7.53
N VAL A 286 -7.57 0.07 7.98
CA VAL A 286 -7.11 1.34 7.42
C VAL A 286 -6.55 2.22 8.53
N TYR A 287 -5.26 2.56 8.42
CA TYR A 287 -4.54 3.46 9.32
C TYR A 287 -4.44 4.83 8.65
N ALA A 288 -4.74 5.92 9.36
CA ALA A 288 -4.65 7.27 8.81
C ALA A 288 -3.94 8.27 9.74
N TYR A 289 -3.08 9.10 9.14
CA TYR A 289 -2.33 10.19 9.78
C TYR A 289 -2.50 11.49 8.99
N GLY A 290 -2.45 12.63 9.67
CA GLY A 290 -2.46 13.96 9.05
C GLY A 290 -3.87 14.58 8.90
N PRO A 291 -4.01 15.63 8.08
CA PRO A 291 -5.27 16.35 7.89
C PRO A 291 -6.43 15.41 7.53
N TRP A 292 -7.56 15.57 8.21
CA TRP A 292 -8.78 14.76 8.00
C TRP A 292 -8.64 13.24 8.27
N SER A 293 -7.55 12.77 8.88
CA SER A 293 -7.37 11.35 9.21
C SER A 293 -8.47 10.78 10.12
N HIS A 294 -9.13 11.61 10.92
CA HIS A 294 -10.30 11.22 11.73
C HIS A 294 -11.51 10.75 10.92
N LEU A 295 -11.52 10.94 9.60
CA LEU A 295 -12.54 10.36 8.72
C LEU A 295 -12.37 8.83 8.57
N PHE A 296 -11.20 8.27 8.88
CA PHE A 296 -10.87 6.85 8.68
C PHE A 296 -11.04 6.02 9.95
N ILE A 297 -12.22 6.14 10.58
CA ILE A 297 -12.59 5.41 11.80
C ILE A 297 -13.86 4.59 11.60
N GLY A 298 -14.04 3.54 12.40
CA GLY A 298 -15.19 2.65 12.33
C GLY A 298 -15.11 1.68 11.14
N THR A 299 -16.26 1.19 10.67
CA THR A 299 -16.36 0.26 9.54
C THR A 299 -16.78 1.00 8.28
N LEU A 300 -15.97 0.86 7.22
CA LEU A 300 -16.07 1.62 5.98
C LEU A 300 -16.28 0.70 4.78
N GLU A 301 -16.93 1.21 3.75
CA GLU A 301 -16.84 0.60 2.42
C GLU A 301 -15.50 0.97 1.76
N GLN A 302 -14.84 0.01 1.10
CA GLN A 302 -13.54 0.23 0.46
C GLN A 302 -13.51 1.41 -0.51
N HIS A 303 -14.57 1.56 -1.30
CA HIS A 303 -14.65 2.67 -2.25
C HIS A 303 -14.70 4.06 -1.60
N THR A 304 -15.02 4.15 -0.30
CA THR A 304 -15.04 5.45 0.40
C THR A 304 -13.64 6.00 0.66
N ILE A 305 -12.58 5.20 0.53
CA ILE A 305 -11.19 5.65 0.69
C ILE A 305 -10.87 6.76 -0.33
N ALA A 306 -11.15 6.54 -1.62
CA ALA A 306 -10.97 7.54 -2.67
C ALA A 306 -11.74 8.83 -2.37
N HIS A 307 -13.01 8.71 -1.99
CA HIS A 307 -13.86 9.87 -1.67
C HIS A 307 -13.35 10.66 -0.48
N LYS A 308 -12.87 9.99 0.58
CA LYS A 308 -12.33 10.65 1.78
C LYS A 308 -10.99 11.33 1.50
N MET A 309 -10.12 10.72 0.69
CA MET A 309 -8.89 11.36 0.22
C MET A 309 -9.20 12.61 -0.61
N ALA A 310 -10.10 12.49 -1.60
CA ALA A 310 -10.49 13.60 -2.45
C ALA A 310 -11.18 14.72 -1.66
N TYR A 311 -12.01 14.36 -0.68
CA TYR A 311 -12.59 15.31 0.26
C TYR A 311 -11.50 16.06 1.00
N ALA A 312 -10.54 15.37 1.63
CA ALA A 312 -9.47 16.00 2.39
C ALA A 312 -8.64 16.96 1.54
N ALA A 313 -8.33 16.55 0.30
CA ALA A 313 -7.49 17.30 -0.65
C ALA A 313 -8.23 18.36 -1.48
N CYS A 314 -9.56 18.53 -1.31
CA CYS A 314 -10.37 19.44 -2.12
C CYS A 314 -10.33 19.11 -3.63
N TRP A 315 -10.32 17.82 -3.97
CA TRP A 315 -10.20 17.34 -5.34
C TRP A 315 -11.53 16.87 -5.94
N GLY A 316 -11.60 16.86 -7.27
CA GLY A 316 -12.77 16.40 -8.02
C GLY A 316 -14.05 17.11 -7.61
N ILE A 317 -15.10 16.35 -7.32
CA ILE A 317 -16.42 16.86 -6.91
C ILE A 317 -16.42 17.58 -5.55
N TYR A 318 -15.32 17.51 -4.79
CA TYR A 318 -15.20 18.11 -3.46
C TYR A 318 -14.50 19.47 -3.48
N ASN A 319 -14.06 19.97 -4.64
CA ASN A 319 -13.30 21.22 -4.73
C ASN A 319 -14.05 22.47 -4.25
N THR A 320 -15.39 22.45 -4.20
CA THR A 320 -16.22 23.56 -3.72
C THR A 320 -16.76 23.40 -2.30
N ARG A 321 -16.34 22.37 -1.54
CA ARG A 321 -16.83 22.22 -0.16
C ARG A 321 -16.34 23.35 0.74
N GLU A 322 -17.05 23.57 1.83
CA GLU A 322 -16.63 24.51 2.87
C GLU A 322 -15.22 24.12 3.40
N GLY A 323 -14.38 25.13 3.60
CA GLY A 323 -12.99 24.97 4.02
C GLY A 323 -11.99 24.75 2.88
N CYS A 324 -12.44 24.51 1.65
CA CYS A 324 -11.54 24.48 0.50
C CYS A 324 -11.16 25.90 0.05
N PRO A 325 -9.93 26.11 -0.44
CA PRO A 325 -9.57 27.36 -1.08
C PRO A 325 -10.56 27.64 -2.20
N LYS A 326 -11.31 28.75 -2.12
CA LYS A 326 -12.07 29.23 -3.28
C LYS A 326 -11.03 29.46 -4.37
N ALA A 327 -11.23 28.88 -5.55
CA ALA A 327 -10.47 29.26 -6.73
C ALA A 327 -10.48 30.79 -6.75
N SER A 328 -9.32 31.40 -6.52
CA SER A 328 -9.25 32.85 -6.54
C SER A 328 -9.61 33.21 -7.98
N ALA A 329 -10.77 33.86 -8.16
CA ALA A 329 -10.91 34.73 -9.29
C ALA A 329 -9.70 35.65 -9.17
N SER A 330 -8.72 35.44 -10.05
CA SER A 330 -7.51 36.24 -10.12
C SER A 330 -7.92 37.69 -9.97
N GLN A 331 -7.71 38.27 -8.79
CA GLN A 331 -7.76 39.70 -8.62
C GLN A 331 -6.56 40.18 -9.42
N CYS A 332 -6.81 40.54 -10.68
CA CYS A 332 -5.97 41.43 -11.44
C CYS A 332 -5.99 42.77 -10.69
N SER A 333 -5.18 42.89 -9.63
CA SER A 333 -4.91 44.15 -8.97
C SER A 333 -3.84 44.85 -9.78
N ILE A 334 -4.27 45.56 -10.82
CA ILE A 334 -3.53 46.71 -11.31
C ILE A 334 -3.76 47.82 -10.27
N SER A 335 -2.79 48.05 -9.39
CA SER A 335 -2.72 49.32 -8.64
C SER A 335 -1.31 49.89 -8.70
N ASN A 336 -1.18 50.88 -9.58
CA ASN A 336 -0.28 52.03 -9.56
C ASN A 336 0.58 52.21 -8.28
N LEU A 337 1.90 52.19 -8.42
CA LEU A 337 2.77 53.34 -8.72
C LEU A 337 3.18 54.13 -7.46
N ILE A 338 4.41 53.91 -6.99
CA ILE A 338 5.27 55.01 -6.53
C ILE A 338 6.55 54.94 -7.35
N LEU A 339 6.69 55.93 -8.24
CA LEU A 339 7.95 56.27 -8.88
C LEU A 339 8.97 56.69 -7.83
N VAL A 340 10.18 56.13 -7.90
CA VAL A 340 11.40 56.94 -7.80
C VAL A 340 12.25 56.58 -9.02
N PHE A 341 12.50 57.60 -9.83
CA PHE A 341 13.33 57.56 -11.03
C PHE A 341 14.78 57.21 -10.70
N LEU A 342 15.37 56.32 -11.50
CA LEU A 342 16.73 56.52 -12.00
C LEU A 342 16.81 55.96 -13.42
N PHE A 343 16.84 56.88 -14.38
CA PHE A 343 17.06 56.62 -15.81
C PHE A 343 18.53 56.29 -16.06
N LEU A 344 18.78 55.26 -16.88
CA LEU A 344 19.89 55.23 -17.82
C LEU A 344 19.35 54.68 -19.15
N ILE A 345 19.20 55.59 -20.11
CA ILE A 345 18.90 55.30 -21.51
C ILE A 345 20.23 55.13 -22.24
N SER A 346 20.35 54.06 -23.03
CA SER A 346 21.08 54.13 -24.29
C SER A 346 20.17 53.56 -25.38
N LEU A 347 19.66 54.46 -26.22
CA LEU A 347 18.96 54.17 -27.46
C LEU A 347 19.97 54.01 -28.58
N HIS A 348 19.83 52.97 -29.39
CA HIS A 348 20.00 53.11 -30.84
C HIS A 348 18.89 52.36 -31.57
N ASN A 349 18.31 53.10 -32.53
CA ASN A 349 17.38 52.66 -33.58
C ASN A 349 18.10 51.62 -34.48
N ASP A 350 17.45 50.80 -35.31
CA ASP A 350 16.34 50.98 -36.25
C ASP A 350 15.60 49.62 -36.37
N LEU A 351 14.25 49.55 -36.42
CA LEU A 351 13.40 49.65 -37.62
C LEU A 351 13.80 48.71 -38.80
N PHE A 352 13.12 47.55 -38.93
CA PHE A 352 12.19 47.18 -40.02
C PHE A 352 12.14 45.67 -40.39
N LEU A 353 10.90 45.22 -40.65
CA LEU A 353 10.35 44.29 -41.69
C LEU A 353 10.66 42.78 -41.73
N TYR A 354 9.56 42.00 -41.64
CA TYR A 354 8.98 41.00 -42.57
C TYR A 354 9.82 39.99 -43.40
N ASP A 355 9.21 38.78 -43.52
CA ASP A 355 9.41 37.60 -44.40
C ASP A 355 10.70 36.78 -44.19
N GLU A 356 10.72 35.43 -44.14
CA GLU A 356 9.82 34.35 -44.61
C GLU A 356 9.38 33.35 -43.52
#